data_AF-X1Q9J0-F1
#
_entry.id   AF-X1Q9J0-F1
#
_cell.length_a   1.000
_cell.length_b   1.000
_cell.length_c   1.000
_cell.angle_alpha   90.00
_cell.angle_beta   90.00
_cell.angle_gamma   90.00
#
_symmetry.space_group_name_H-M   'P 1'
#
loop_
_entity.id
_entity.type
_entity.pdbx_description
1 polymer ?
#
loop_
_entity_poly.entity_id
_entity_poly.type
_entity_poly.pdbx_seq_one_letter_code
_entity_poly.pdbx_strand_id
1 'polypeptide(L)'
;MRYIPSTEEQKKEMLKEIGVSSFEDLIESVPQEVRFKRKLNIPEAISEAELEEKIYQIAKKNSDFFLMKPLIGAGAYRHHVPEAEKFLLQREEFWTCYTPYQPELSQGTLQSMFEFQTYIARLTKMDVVI
;
A
#
# COMPACT_ATOMS: atom_id res chain seq x y z
N MET A 1 -4.32 -11.10 10.46
CA MET A 1 -5.56 -10.79 9.68
C MET A 1 -5.65 -11.74 8.47
N ARG A 2 -6.84 -12.21 8.01
CA ARG A 2 -6.91 -13.05 6.77
C ARG A 2 -6.91 -12.14 5.54
N TYR A 3 -5.87 -12.22 4.71
CA TYR A 3 -5.75 -11.43 3.48
C TYR A 3 -6.82 -11.79 2.45
N ILE A 4 -7.13 -13.08 2.30
CA ILE A 4 -8.22 -13.56 1.46
C ILE A 4 -9.44 -13.76 2.38
N PRO A 5 -10.50 -12.94 2.26
CA PRO A 5 -11.65 -13.01 3.15
C PRO A 5 -12.59 -14.17 2.80
N SER A 6 -12.57 -14.64 1.55
CA SER A 6 -13.49 -15.65 1.04
C SER A 6 -13.25 -17.03 1.65
N THR A 7 -14.32 -17.67 2.13
CA THR A 7 -14.31 -19.06 2.61
C THR A 7 -14.39 -20.07 1.46
N GLU A 8 -14.11 -21.34 1.73
CA GLU A 8 -14.26 -22.41 0.74
C GLU A 8 -15.72 -22.60 0.30
N GLU A 9 -16.69 -22.47 1.21
CA GLU A 9 -18.12 -22.43 0.85
C GLU A 9 -18.44 -21.29 -0.11
N GLN A 10 -18.00 -20.06 0.20
CA GLN A 10 -18.23 -18.90 -0.68
C GLN A 10 -17.60 -19.08 -2.05
N LYS A 11 -16.40 -19.68 -2.13
CA LYS A 11 -15.77 -20.00 -3.42
C LYS A 11 -16.62 -20.98 -4.23
N LYS A 12 -17.15 -22.04 -3.61
CA LYS A 12 -18.04 -22.99 -4.30
C LYS A 12 -19.33 -22.33 -4.79
N GLU A 13 -19.93 -21.48 -3.97
CA GLU A 13 -21.13 -20.71 -4.34
C GLU A 13 -20.86 -19.79 -5.53
N MET A 14 -19.75 -19.05 -5.51
CA MET A 14 -19.34 -18.19 -6.62
C MET A 14 -19.08 -18.97 -7.91
N LEU A 15 -18.38 -20.12 -7.85
CA LEU A 15 -18.14 -20.97 -9.02
C LEU A 15 -19.45 -21.52 -9.61
N LYS A 16 -20.38 -21.94 -8.74
CA LYS A 16 -21.71 -22.40 -9.17
C LYS A 16 -22.51 -21.29 -9.85
N GLU A 17 -22.49 -20.07 -9.31
CA GLU A 17 -23.23 -18.92 -9.86
C GLU A 17 -22.73 -18.54 -11.26
N ILE A 18 -21.41 -18.56 -11.48
CA ILE A 18 -20.83 -18.28 -12.80
C ILE A 18 -20.90 -19.49 -13.77
N GLY A 19 -21.39 -20.65 -13.30
CA GLY A 19 -21.62 -21.83 -14.13
C GLY A 19 -20.39 -22.71 -14.42
N VAL A 20 -19.34 -22.63 -13.61
CA VAL A 20 -18.11 -23.44 -13.77
C VAL A 20 -17.92 -24.40 -12.59
N SER A 21 -17.20 -25.50 -12.80
CA SER A 21 -17.05 -26.55 -11.78
C SER A 21 -15.78 -26.40 -10.93
N SER A 22 -14.79 -25.65 -11.41
CA SER A 22 -13.47 -25.50 -10.76
C SER A 22 -12.80 -24.15 -11.05
N PHE A 23 -11.73 -23.85 -10.33
CA PHE A 23 -10.88 -22.70 -10.62
C PHE A 23 -10.16 -22.87 -11.97
N GLU A 24 -9.81 -24.11 -12.33
CA GLU A 24 -9.18 -24.45 -13.60
C GLU A 24 -10.07 -24.09 -14.79
N ASP A 25 -11.38 -24.34 -14.69
CA ASP A 25 -12.39 -23.95 -15.67
C ASP A 25 -12.50 -22.42 -15.77
N LEU A 26 -12.47 -21.71 -14.63
CA LEU A 26 -12.55 -20.24 -14.57
C LEU A 26 -11.43 -19.55 -15.36
N ILE A 27 -10.23 -20.13 -15.37
CA ILE A 27 -9.05 -19.53 -16.01
C ILE A 27 -8.77 -20.08 -17.41
N GLU A 28 -9.69 -20.82 -18.03
CA GLU A 28 -9.53 -21.42 -19.38
C GLU A 28 -9.02 -20.41 -20.42
N SER A 29 -9.48 -19.15 -20.34
CA SER A 29 -9.09 -18.05 -21.23
C SER A 29 -7.59 -17.70 -21.20
N VAL A 30 -6.86 -18.10 -20.16
CA VAL A 30 -5.39 -17.99 -20.12
C VAL A 30 -4.79 -19.22 -20.81
N PRO A 31 -4.14 -19.11 -21.98
CA PRO A 31 -3.65 -20.27 -22.72
C PRO A 31 -2.63 -21.09 -21.92
N GLN A 32 -2.71 -22.42 -21.98
CA GLN A 32 -1.87 -23.31 -21.15
C GLN A 32 -0.37 -23.17 -21.43
N GLU A 33 0.00 -22.76 -22.63
CA GLU A 33 1.36 -22.51 -23.09
C GLU A 33 2.02 -21.31 -22.39
N VAL A 34 1.23 -20.31 -21.95
CA VAL A 34 1.73 -19.14 -21.21
C VAL A 34 1.58 -19.25 -19.69
N ARG A 35 0.85 -20.28 -19.21
CA ARG A 35 0.71 -20.52 -17.76
C ARG A 35 2.04 -20.97 -17.15
N PHE A 36 2.36 -20.42 -15.99
CA PHE A 36 3.55 -20.82 -15.23
C PHE A 36 3.35 -22.23 -14.64
N LYS A 37 4.15 -23.21 -15.09
CA LYS A 37 3.96 -24.65 -14.78
C LYS A 37 4.74 -25.15 -13.57
N ARG A 38 5.49 -24.27 -12.90
CA ARG A 38 6.35 -24.63 -11.78
C ARG A 38 5.82 -23.98 -10.51
N LYS A 39 6.29 -24.44 -9.35
CA LYS A 39 6.10 -23.68 -8.12
C LYS A 39 6.96 -22.42 -8.18
N LEU A 40 6.46 -21.33 -7.62
CA LEU A 40 7.25 -20.11 -7.44
C LEU A 40 8.46 -20.45 -6.56
N ASN A 41 9.65 -20.00 -6.96
CA ASN A 41 10.87 -20.18 -6.18
C ASN A 41 10.95 -19.12 -5.08
N ILE A 42 10.06 -19.21 -4.10
CA ILE A 42 9.97 -18.31 -2.95
C ILE A 42 10.07 -19.11 -1.65
N PRO A 43 10.54 -18.49 -0.55
CA PRO A 43 10.55 -19.13 0.76
C PRO A 43 9.16 -19.61 1.18
N GLU A 44 9.14 -20.58 2.11
CA GLU A 44 7.89 -21.01 2.73
C GLU A 44 7.21 -19.85 3.46
N ALA A 45 5.88 -19.94 3.55
CA ALA A 45 5.10 -18.97 4.29
C ALA A 45 5.48 -19.01 5.77
N ILE A 46 5.61 -17.83 6.37
CA ILE A 46 5.82 -17.65 7.80
C ILE A 46 4.59 -16.95 8.39
N SER A 47 4.38 -17.11 9.69
CA SER A 47 3.33 -16.40 10.42
C SER A 47 3.57 -14.88 10.45
N GLU A 48 2.52 -14.13 10.75
CA GLU A 48 2.58 -12.67 10.92
C GLU A 48 3.60 -12.27 12.00
N ALA A 49 3.63 -12.98 13.13
CA ALA A 49 4.58 -12.74 14.22
C ALA A 49 6.04 -13.03 13.81
N GLU A 50 6.30 -14.12 13.08
CA GLU A 50 7.63 -14.42 12.56
C GLU A 50 8.09 -13.39 11.53
N LEU A 51 7.17 -12.87 10.72
CA LEU A 51 7.46 -11.81 9.76
C LEU A 51 7.86 -10.50 10.46
N GLU A 52 7.11 -10.08 11.48
CA GLU A 52 7.41 -8.87 12.26
C GLU A 52 8.80 -8.95 12.89
N GLU A 53 9.11 -10.07 13.55
CA GLU A 53 10.43 -10.29 14.17
C GLU A 53 11.54 -10.27 13.10
N LYS A 54 11.33 -10.94 11.96
CA LYS A 54 12.31 -10.97 10.87
C LYS A 54 12.59 -9.58 10.31
N ILE A 55 11.54 -8.78 10.06
CA ILE A 55 11.68 -7.41 9.56
C ILE A 55 12.40 -6.53 10.59
N TYR A 56 12.06 -6.68 11.88
CA TYR A 56 12.74 -5.97 12.96
C TYR A 56 14.25 -6.28 13.02
N GLN A 57 14.64 -7.56 12.90
CA GLN A 57 16.04 -7.96 12.88
C GLN A 57 16.79 -7.48 11.64
N ILE A 58 16.12 -7.38 10.49
CA ILE A 58 16.70 -6.77 9.28
C ILE A 58 16.91 -5.26 9.52
N ALA A 59 15.90 -4.56 10.05
CA ALA A 59 15.97 -3.13 10.31
C ALA A 59 17.11 -2.76 11.28
N LYS A 60 17.39 -3.61 12.28
CA LYS A 60 18.51 -3.44 13.22
C LYS A 60 19.91 -3.40 12.59
N LYS A 61 20.07 -3.91 11.36
CA LYS A 61 21.34 -3.85 10.64
C LYS A 61 21.60 -2.48 10.03
N ASN A 62 20.57 -1.64 9.90
CA ASN A 62 20.72 -0.29 9.40
C ASN A 62 21.40 0.59 10.45
N SER A 63 22.16 1.57 9.99
CA SER A 63 22.70 2.59 10.87
C SER A 63 21.58 3.48 11.41
N ASP A 64 21.66 3.84 12.69
CA ASP A 64 20.62 4.62 13.35
C ASP A 64 20.63 6.08 12.86
N PHE A 65 19.66 6.42 12.02
CA PHE A 65 19.50 7.76 11.46
C PHE A 65 19.30 8.85 12.53
N PHE A 66 18.65 8.51 13.65
CA PHE A 66 18.40 9.43 14.74
C PHE A 66 19.69 9.77 15.50
N LEU A 67 20.53 8.76 15.77
CA LEU A 67 21.82 8.95 16.45
C LEU A 67 22.88 9.57 15.53
N MET A 68 22.92 9.17 14.25
CA MET A 68 23.94 9.62 13.30
C MET A 68 23.85 11.10 12.94
N LYS A 69 22.66 11.71 13.03
CA LYS A 69 22.42 13.13 12.67
C LYS A 69 23.08 13.53 11.33
N PRO A 70 22.74 12.85 10.22
CA PRO A 70 23.41 13.08 8.95
C PRO A 70 23.21 14.51 8.44
N LEU A 71 24.29 15.13 7.96
CA LEU A 71 24.34 16.49 7.41
C LEU A 71 24.76 16.54 5.93
N ILE A 72 24.68 15.41 5.23
CA ILE A 72 25.10 15.29 3.83
C ILE A 72 24.24 16.14 2.87
N GLY A 73 22.99 16.41 3.21
CA GLY A 73 22.07 17.17 2.38
C GLY A 73 21.69 16.44 1.09
N ALA A 74 21.88 17.10 -0.07
CA ALA A 74 21.53 16.58 -1.40
C ALA A 74 20.03 16.28 -1.61
N GLY A 75 19.16 17.18 -1.13
CA GLY A 75 17.71 17.06 -1.32
C GLY A 75 16.97 16.30 -0.22
N ALA A 76 17.68 15.62 0.69
CA ALA A 76 17.11 14.98 1.87
C ALA A 76 17.67 15.62 3.14
N TYR A 77 16.79 16.22 3.94
CA TYR A 77 17.18 16.95 5.14
C TYR A 77 16.40 16.43 6.35
N ARG A 78 17.12 16.18 7.44
CA ARG A 78 16.49 15.86 8.71
C ARG A 78 15.63 17.04 9.16
N HIS A 79 14.36 16.77 9.43
CA HIS A 79 13.41 17.76 9.93
C HIS A 79 12.56 17.14 11.05
N HIS A 80 11.87 18.00 11.79
CA HIS A 80 10.94 17.55 12.82
C HIS A 80 9.63 17.10 12.17
N VAL A 81 9.20 15.88 12.47
CA VAL A 81 7.91 15.33 12.09
C VAL A 81 6.97 15.40 13.31
N PRO A 82 5.89 16.20 13.28
CA PRO A 82 4.95 16.30 14.38
C PRO A 82 4.24 14.98 14.70
N GLU A 83 3.94 14.71 15.96
CA GLU A 83 3.30 13.45 16.37
C GLU A 83 1.90 13.25 15.76
N ALA A 84 1.19 14.35 15.49
CA ALA A 84 -0.09 14.32 14.81
C ALA A 84 -0.02 13.64 13.43
N GLU A 85 1.12 13.73 12.73
CA GLU A 85 1.30 13.08 11.43
C GLU A 85 1.31 11.56 11.57
N LYS A 86 1.96 11.01 12.59
CA LYS A 86 1.95 9.57 12.84
C LYS A 86 0.55 9.05 13.14
N PHE A 87 -0.24 9.82 13.88
CA PHE A 87 -1.64 9.48 14.14
C PHE A 87 -2.47 9.48 12.85
N LEU A 88 -2.28 10.46 11.96
CA LEU A 88 -2.95 10.49 10.66
C LEU A 88 -2.56 9.28 9.79
N LEU A 89 -1.29 8.86 9.80
CA LEU A 89 -0.83 7.68 9.05
C LEU A 89 -1.43 6.36 9.57
N GLN A 90 -1.92 6.32 10.80
CA GLN A 90 -2.61 5.14 11.36
C GLN A 90 -4.08 5.06 10.94
N ARG A 91 -4.65 6.12 10.37
CA ARG A 91 -6.05 6.19 9.94
C ARG A 91 -6.20 5.64 8.52
N GLU A 92 -6.92 4.52 8.39
CA GLU A 92 -7.08 3.78 7.14
C GLU A 92 -7.69 4.60 6.00
N GLU A 93 -8.56 5.56 6.32
CA GLU A 93 -9.20 6.44 5.35
C GLU A 93 -8.22 7.32 4.57
N PHE A 94 -7.00 7.54 5.10
CA PHE A 94 -5.98 8.36 4.42
C PHE A 94 -5.06 7.56 3.50
N TRP A 95 -4.91 6.24 3.70
CA TRP A 95 -3.94 5.44 2.94
C TRP A 95 -4.56 4.25 2.18
N THR A 96 -5.82 3.91 2.44
CA THR A 96 -6.55 2.89 1.66
C THR A 96 -7.37 3.48 0.51
N CYS A 97 -7.69 4.78 0.55
CA CYS A 97 -8.37 5.45 -0.56
C CYS A 97 -7.43 5.61 -1.77
N TYR A 98 -8.01 5.68 -2.97
CA TYR A 98 -7.27 5.86 -4.22
C TYR A 98 -7.52 7.26 -4.80
N THR A 99 -7.21 7.47 -6.09
CA THR A 99 -7.47 8.72 -6.78
C THR A 99 -8.94 9.16 -6.58
N PRO A 100 -9.20 10.42 -6.19
CA PRO A 100 -10.52 10.90 -5.79
C PRO A 100 -11.44 11.16 -7.01
N TYR A 101 -11.72 10.11 -7.81
CA TYR A 101 -12.62 10.18 -8.96
C TYR A 101 -14.09 10.41 -8.59
N GLN A 102 -14.47 10.16 -7.33
CA GLN A 102 -15.80 10.41 -6.77
C GLN A 102 -15.72 11.59 -5.81
N PRO A 103 -15.83 12.84 -6.31
CA PRO A 103 -15.53 14.04 -5.52
C PRO A 103 -16.47 14.21 -4.32
N GLU A 104 -17.73 13.80 -4.42
CA GLU A 104 -18.73 13.88 -3.36
C GLU A 104 -18.35 13.02 -2.14
N LEU A 105 -17.58 11.95 -2.36
CA LEU A 105 -17.09 11.04 -1.32
C LEU A 105 -15.64 11.32 -0.90
N SER A 106 -14.97 12.29 -1.53
CA SER A 106 -13.52 12.50 -1.41
C SER A 106 -13.13 13.94 -1.03
N GLN A 107 -14.08 14.76 -0.57
CA GLN A 107 -13.84 16.18 -0.28
C GLN A 107 -12.71 16.42 0.73
N GLY A 108 -12.50 15.55 1.72
CA GLY A 108 -11.40 15.69 2.69
C GLY A 108 -10.00 15.59 2.05
N THR A 109 -9.80 14.59 1.19
CA THR A 109 -8.55 14.41 0.43
C THR A 109 -8.36 15.53 -0.58
N LEU A 110 -9.42 15.89 -1.32
CA LEU A 110 -9.38 16.99 -2.29
C LEU A 110 -9.03 18.33 -1.64
N GLN A 111 -9.61 18.62 -0.48
CA GLN A 111 -9.26 19.81 0.30
C GLN A 111 -7.78 19.78 0.69
N SER A 112 -7.29 18.65 1.21
CA SER A 112 -5.89 18.52 1.63
C SER A 112 -4.92 18.73 0.46
N MET A 113 -5.26 18.22 -0.73
CA MET A 113 -4.50 18.46 -1.97
C MET A 113 -4.53 19.94 -2.38
N PHE A 114 -5.71 20.58 -2.31
CA PHE A 114 -5.85 22.01 -2.60
C PHE A 114 -5.04 22.89 -1.65
N GLU A 115 -5.03 22.58 -0.35
CA GLU A 115 -4.22 23.29 0.64
C GLU A 115 -2.72 23.12 0.36
N PHE A 116 -2.29 21.91 -0.02
CA PHE A 116 -0.91 21.67 -0.44
C PHE A 116 -0.53 22.49 -1.68
N GLN A 117 -1.36 22.47 -2.72
CA GLN A 117 -1.15 23.27 -3.94
C GLN A 117 -1.09 24.77 -3.62
N THR A 118 -2.00 25.24 -2.77
CA THR A 118 -2.04 26.63 -2.31
C THR A 118 -0.77 27.01 -1.54
N TYR A 119 -0.29 26.12 -0.66
CA TYR A 119 0.93 26.33 0.09
C TYR A 119 2.15 26.45 -0.83
N ILE A 120 2.32 25.51 -1.78
CA ILE A 120 3.45 25.54 -2.71
C ILE A 120 3.36 26.74 -3.67
N ALA A 121 2.18 27.07 -4.19
CA ALA A 121 1.98 28.26 -5.04
C ALA A 121 2.41 29.54 -4.32
N ARG A 122 1.99 29.72 -3.06
CA ARG A 122 2.36 30.88 -2.22
C ARG A 122 3.85 30.92 -1.90
N LEU A 123 4.46 29.76 -1.65
CA LEU A 123 5.88 29.61 -1.34
C LEU A 123 6.76 29.93 -2.55
N THR A 124 6.37 29.46 -3.73
CA THR A 124 7.13 29.60 -4.98
C THR A 124 6.79 30.86 -5.77
N LYS A 125 5.72 31.59 -5.39
CA LYS A 125 5.17 32.74 -6.13
C LYS A 125 4.69 32.38 -7.54
N MET A 126 4.24 31.16 -7.72
CA MET A 126 3.61 30.71 -8.96
C MET A 126 2.10 30.84 -8.87
N ASP A 127 1.45 31.08 -10.01
CA ASP A 127 -0.02 31.22 -10.08
C ASP A 127 -0.72 29.88 -9.84
N VAL A 128 -0.13 28.77 -10.34
CA VAL A 128 -0.69 27.42 -10.24
C VAL A 128 0.45 26.41 -10.07
N VAL A 129 0.19 25.40 -9.24
CA VAL A 129 1.03 24.20 -9.08
C VAL A 129 0.14 23.00 -9.36
N ILE A 130 0.52 22.20 -10.34
CA ILE A 130 -0.22 21.01 -10.80
C ILE A 130 0.44 19.77 -10.22
#